data_AF-A0A3B5ASB2-F1
#
_entry.id   AF-A0A3B5ASB2-F1
#
_cell.length_a   1.000
_cell.length_b   1.000
_cell.length_c   1.000
_cell.angle_alpha   90.00
_cell.angle_beta   90.00
_cell.angle_gamma   90.00
#
_symmetry.space_group_name_H-M   'P 1'
#
loop_
_entity.id
_entity.type
_entity.pdbx_description
1 polymer ?
#
loop_
_entity_poly.entity_id
_entity_poly.type
_entity_poly.pdbx_seq_one_letter_code
_entity_poly.pdbx_strand_id
1 'polypeptide(L)'
;MTVRPTVLEDFKTLVREQGMSDDTVIIKKDKGKHTQTITRNVLPTLAAVDVEGSGDDTPLFNGTEACRAAPDTGPCFGMLQRYYYNSTSMSCELFKYGGCLGNQNNFESERECLQRCRTEAACRLPMVAQSCTGQPLIWAFDSSAGLCVPYKKGFCQGNGNKFYSKSECEEYCGVVKDGEMDTRRS
;
A
#
# COMPACT_ATOMS: atom_id res chain seq x y z
N MET A 1 -27.85 -17.23 -12.38
CA MET A 1 -26.95 -17.94 -13.31
C MET A 1 -26.45 -19.19 -12.60
N THR A 2 -26.59 -20.36 -13.21
CA THR A 2 -26.11 -21.63 -12.64
C THR A 2 -24.73 -21.92 -13.22
N VAL A 3 -23.77 -22.27 -12.36
CA VAL A 3 -22.42 -22.66 -12.80
C VAL A 3 -22.53 -24.01 -13.53
N ARG A 4 -21.88 -24.13 -14.69
CA ARG A 4 -21.87 -25.40 -15.45
C ARG A 4 -21.07 -26.45 -14.67
N PRO A 5 -21.50 -27.71 -14.66
CA PRO A 5 -20.84 -28.77 -13.87
C PRO A 5 -19.42 -29.11 -14.35
N THR A 6 -19.05 -28.73 -15.57
CA THR A 6 -17.73 -29.02 -16.17
C THR A 6 -16.68 -27.94 -15.94
N VAL A 7 -17.04 -26.79 -15.36
CA VAL A 7 -16.16 -25.59 -15.29
C VAL A 7 -14.81 -25.88 -14.64
N LEU A 8 -14.78 -26.74 -13.63
CA LEU A 8 -13.52 -27.07 -12.94
C LEU A 8 -12.59 -27.91 -13.83
N GLU A 9 -13.13 -28.84 -14.61
CA GLU A 9 -12.35 -29.69 -15.49
C GLU A 9 -11.90 -28.95 -16.76
N ASP A 10 -12.76 -28.07 -17.27
CA ASP A 10 -12.42 -27.16 -18.37
C ASP A 10 -11.24 -26.25 -17.95
N PHE A 11 -11.26 -25.74 -16.72
CA PHE A 11 -10.16 -24.92 -16.18
C PHE A 11 -8.86 -25.70 -15.99
N LYS A 12 -8.91 -26.92 -15.42
CA LYS A 12 -7.71 -27.75 -15.26
C LYS A 12 -7.08 -28.09 -16.62
N THR A 13 -7.89 -28.34 -17.64
CA THR A 13 -7.40 -28.57 -19.01
C THR A 13 -6.57 -27.39 -19.50
N LEU A 14 -7.08 -26.16 -19.34
CA LEU A 14 -6.36 -24.94 -19.72
C LEU A 14 -5.06 -24.74 -18.93
N VAL A 15 -5.07 -25.05 -17.62
CA VAL A 15 -3.88 -24.95 -16.76
C VAL A 15 -2.78 -25.90 -17.24
N ARG A 16 -3.14 -27.13 -17.64
CA ARG A 16 -2.18 -28.09 -18.22
C ARG A 16 -1.66 -27.65 -19.58
N GLU A 17 -2.49 -27.06 -20.44
CA GLU A 17 -2.07 -26.48 -21.72
C GLU A 17 -1.06 -25.34 -21.55
N GLN A 18 -1.15 -24.59 -20.44
CA GLN A 18 -0.18 -23.56 -20.05
C GLN A 18 1.06 -24.13 -19.33
N GLY A 19 1.21 -25.46 -19.28
CA GLY A 19 2.38 -26.13 -18.68
C GLY A 19 2.41 -26.09 -17.15
N MET A 20 1.27 -25.80 -16.50
CA MET A 20 1.15 -25.71 -15.04
C MET A 20 0.50 -26.97 -14.46
N SER A 21 0.89 -27.35 -13.25
CA SER A 21 0.28 -28.49 -12.53
C SER A 21 -1.10 -28.13 -11.97
N ASP A 22 -2.01 -29.11 -11.94
CA ASP A 22 -3.32 -29.02 -11.28
C ASP A 22 -3.23 -28.56 -9.83
N ASP A 23 -2.13 -28.85 -9.13
CA ASP A 23 -1.88 -28.45 -7.74
C ASP A 23 -1.74 -26.93 -7.56
N THR A 24 -1.56 -26.20 -8.66
CA THR A 24 -1.52 -24.73 -8.68
C THR A 24 -2.93 -24.12 -8.61
N VAL A 25 -3.97 -24.92 -8.83
CA VAL A 25 -5.37 -24.47 -8.82
C VAL A 25 -5.90 -24.39 -7.39
N ILE A 26 -5.95 -23.18 -6.82
CA ILE A 26 -6.45 -22.93 -5.47
C ILE A 26 -7.97 -22.68 -5.50
N ILE A 27 -8.76 -23.68 -5.12
CA ILE A 27 -10.23 -23.55 -5.01
C ILE A 27 -10.59 -22.93 -3.64
N LYS A 28 -11.04 -21.68 -3.63
CA LYS A 28 -11.60 -21.04 -2.42
C LYS A 28 -13.09 -21.39 -2.29
N LYS A 29 -13.48 -21.94 -1.15
CA LYS A 29 -14.89 -22.17 -0.83
C LYS A 29 -15.59 -20.82 -0.66
N ASP A 30 -16.64 -20.58 -1.42
CA ASP A 30 -17.51 -19.42 -1.22
C ASP A 30 -18.13 -19.52 0.19
N LYS A 31 -17.86 -18.52 1.03
CA LYS A 31 -18.39 -18.45 2.41
C LYS A 31 -19.78 -17.82 2.47
N GLY A 32 -20.43 -17.58 1.33
CA GLY A 32 -21.74 -16.95 1.29
C GLY A 32 -21.66 -15.48 1.68
N LYS A 33 -22.52 -14.67 1.07
CA LYS A 33 -22.56 -13.23 1.30
C LYS A 33 -22.94 -12.97 2.76
N HIS A 34 -22.01 -12.41 3.56
CA HIS A 34 -22.36 -11.80 4.84
C HIS A 34 -23.27 -10.61 4.54
N THR A 35 -24.58 -10.81 4.64
CA THR A 35 -25.55 -9.71 4.65
C THR A 35 -25.45 -9.00 5.99
N GLN A 36 -24.52 -8.06 6.11
CA GLN A 36 -24.69 -6.98 7.08
C GLN A 36 -25.74 -6.04 6.49
N THR A 37 -26.97 -6.19 6.97
CA THR A 37 -28.07 -5.28 6.66
C THR A 37 -27.76 -3.92 7.28
N ILE A 38 -27.06 -3.06 6.53
CA ILE A 38 -27.07 -1.62 6.77
C ILE A 38 -28.20 -1.07 5.91
N THR A 39 -29.32 -0.75 6.54
CA THR A 39 -30.45 -0.08 5.89
C THR A 39 -29.99 1.31 5.44
N ARG A 40 -29.63 1.45 4.17
CA ARG A 40 -29.44 2.76 3.52
C ARG A 40 -30.69 3.05 2.70
N ASN A 41 -31.47 4.04 3.14
CA ASN A 41 -32.50 4.66 2.32
C ASN A 41 -31.81 5.46 1.22
N VAL A 42 -31.76 4.93 0.00
CA VAL A 42 -31.34 5.68 -1.19
C VAL A 42 -32.36 5.47 -2.30
N LEU A 43 -32.88 6.59 -2.80
CA LEU A 43 -33.81 6.75 -3.91
C LEU A 43 -33.14 6.30 -5.24
N PRO A 44 -33.86 5.67 -6.19
CA PRO A 44 -33.22 5.03 -7.33
C PRO A 44 -32.82 6.06 -8.39
N THR A 45 -31.59 5.97 -8.90
CA THR A 45 -31.23 6.53 -10.21
C THR A 45 -30.70 5.39 -11.07
N LEU A 46 -31.16 5.40 -12.32
CA LEU A 46 -31.18 4.32 -13.28
C LEU A 46 -29.81 4.05 -13.93
N ALA A 47 -29.70 2.81 -14.42
CA ALA A 47 -28.76 2.26 -15.39
C ALA A 47 -27.40 1.78 -14.88
N ALA A 48 -27.29 0.45 -14.82
CA ALA A 48 -26.06 -0.30 -14.76
C ALA A 48 -25.21 -0.04 -16.01
N VAL A 49 -23.93 0.25 -15.80
CA VAL A 49 -22.92 0.10 -16.85
C VAL A 49 -22.19 -1.20 -16.52
N ASP A 50 -22.46 -2.24 -17.31
CA ASP A 50 -21.64 -3.44 -17.31
C ASP A 50 -20.28 -3.08 -17.94
N VAL A 51 -19.23 -3.03 -17.13
CA VAL A 51 -17.84 -3.00 -17.62
C VAL A 51 -17.10 -4.17 -17.01
N GLU A 52 -17.22 -5.32 -17.66
CA GLU A 52 -16.20 -6.35 -17.64
C GLU A 52 -15.10 -5.93 -18.61
N GLY A 53 -13.96 -5.50 -18.08
CA GLY A 53 -12.82 -5.06 -18.86
C GLY A 53 -11.60 -4.85 -17.97
N SER A 54 -10.76 -5.87 -17.91
CA SER A 54 -9.38 -5.78 -17.42
C SER A 54 -8.60 -4.87 -18.37
N GLY A 55 -8.40 -3.62 -17.97
CA GLY A 55 -7.61 -2.62 -18.65
C GLY A 55 -7.18 -1.58 -17.63
N ASP A 56 -5.88 -1.54 -17.36
CA ASP A 56 -5.19 -0.50 -16.61
C ASP A 56 -5.34 0.84 -17.35
N ASP A 57 -6.47 1.50 -17.13
CA ASP A 57 -6.67 2.93 -17.43
C ASP A 57 -6.81 3.66 -16.09
N THR A 58 -5.86 3.41 -15.19
CA THR A 58 -5.65 4.30 -14.06
C THR A 58 -4.99 5.58 -14.58
N PRO A 59 -5.35 6.77 -14.06
CA PRO A 59 -4.56 7.97 -14.30
C PRO A 59 -3.14 7.61 -13.87
N LEU A 60 -2.21 7.56 -14.84
CA LEU A 60 -0.83 7.14 -14.62
C LEU A 60 -0.25 7.97 -13.48
N PHE A 61 -0.18 7.37 -12.29
CA PHE A 61 0.40 8.02 -11.13
C PHE A 61 1.88 8.25 -11.43
N ASN A 62 2.25 9.50 -11.72
CA ASN A 62 3.64 9.86 -11.94
C ASN A 62 4.33 9.97 -10.57
N GLY A 63 4.72 8.84 -9.98
CA GLY A 63 5.27 8.81 -8.63
C GLY A 63 6.50 9.69 -8.43
N THR A 64 7.37 9.82 -9.45
CA THR A 64 8.56 10.66 -9.33
C THR A 64 8.23 12.15 -9.18
N GLU A 65 7.21 12.63 -9.88
CA GLU A 65 6.77 14.02 -9.83
C GLU A 65 5.85 14.26 -8.64
N ALA A 66 4.86 13.36 -8.44
CA ALA A 66 3.90 13.43 -7.35
C ALA A 66 4.61 13.47 -5.99
N CYS A 67 5.50 12.52 -5.73
CA CYS A 67 6.18 12.43 -4.43
C CYS A 67 7.21 13.55 -4.20
N ARG A 68 7.49 14.41 -5.20
CA ARG A 68 8.36 15.58 -5.05
C ARG A 68 7.60 16.90 -5.03
N ALA A 69 6.33 16.90 -5.42
CA ALA A 69 5.50 18.10 -5.44
C ALA A 69 5.21 18.57 -4.00
N ALA A 70 5.07 19.90 -3.82
CA ALA A 70 4.56 20.47 -2.57
C ALA A 70 3.07 20.10 -2.37
N PRO A 71 2.54 20.04 -1.14
CA PRO A 71 1.11 19.85 -0.94
C PRO A 71 0.33 21.02 -1.54
N ASP A 72 -0.77 20.72 -2.24
CA ASP A 72 -1.62 21.73 -2.87
C ASP A 72 -3.05 21.65 -2.32
N THR A 73 -3.45 22.70 -1.59
CA THR A 73 -4.80 22.83 -1.04
C THR A 73 -5.86 22.98 -2.15
N GLY A 74 -5.50 23.50 -3.31
CA GLY A 74 -6.45 23.83 -4.37
C GLY A 74 -7.32 25.04 -4.03
N PRO A 75 -8.18 25.48 -4.97
CA PRO A 75 -8.97 26.71 -4.83
C PRO A 75 -10.29 26.52 -4.07
N CYS A 76 -10.71 25.29 -3.82
CA CYS A 76 -11.96 25.01 -3.11
C CYS A 76 -11.82 25.21 -1.59
N PHE A 77 -12.95 25.39 -0.91
CA PHE A 77 -13.02 25.76 0.52
C PHE A 77 -13.30 24.58 1.47
N GLY A 78 -13.14 23.35 0.99
CA GLY A 78 -13.21 22.15 1.83
C GLY A 78 -12.11 22.14 2.89
N MET A 79 -12.36 21.46 4.00
CA MET A 79 -11.40 21.26 5.09
C MET A 79 -11.12 19.76 5.23
N LEU A 80 -10.68 19.12 4.15
CA LEU A 80 -10.40 17.69 4.13
C LEU A 80 -8.98 17.44 4.63
N GLN A 81 -8.84 16.64 5.68
CA GLN A 81 -7.54 16.23 6.17
C GLN A 81 -6.98 15.13 5.26
N ARG A 82 -5.81 15.38 4.68
CA ARG A 82 -5.13 14.49 3.73
C ARG A 82 -3.65 14.35 4.10
N TYR A 83 -2.98 13.36 3.52
CA TYR A 83 -1.54 13.15 3.66
C TYR A 83 -0.81 13.58 2.40
N TYR A 84 0.36 14.17 2.55
CA TYR A 84 1.32 14.39 1.47
C TYR A 84 2.67 13.83 1.89
N TYR A 85 3.47 13.39 0.93
CA TYR A 85 4.84 12.95 1.18
C TYR A 85 5.78 14.15 1.18
N ASN A 86 6.43 14.39 2.32
CA ASN A 86 7.51 15.34 2.44
C ASN A 86 8.84 14.63 2.20
N SER A 87 9.45 14.90 1.04
CA SER A 87 10.72 14.28 0.63
C SER A 87 11.92 14.73 1.47
N THR A 88 11.82 15.89 2.15
CA THR A 88 12.87 16.42 3.02
C THR A 88 12.90 15.68 4.35
N SER A 89 11.73 15.49 4.99
CA SER A 89 11.60 14.70 6.22
C SER A 89 11.51 13.19 5.97
N MET A 90 11.35 12.79 4.71
CA MET A 90 11.07 11.41 4.27
C MET A 90 9.91 10.80 5.04
N SER A 91 8.82 11.56 5.19
CA SER A 91 7.65 11.17 5.97
C SER A 91 6.35 11.65 5.32
N CYS A 92 5.25 11.01 5.68
CA CYS A 92 3.92 11.41 5.24
C CYS A 92 3.28 12.31 6.29
N GLU A 93 3.04 13.56 5.94
CA GLU A 93 2.56 14.60 6.84
C GLU A 93 1.12 15.00 6.48
N LEU A 94 0.40 15.52 7.48
CA LEU A 94 -0.98 15.96 7.31
C LEU A 94 -1.03 17.37 6.73
N PHE A 95 -1.96 17.58 5.79
CA PHE A 95 -2.31 18.91 5.29
C PHE A 95 -3.81 19.06 5.06
N LYS A 96 -4.26 20.30 4.87
CA LYS A 96 -5.66 20.62 4.55
C LYS A 96 -5.83 20.73 3.03
N TYR A 97 -6.70 19.90 2.49
CA TYR A 97 -7.11 19.91 1.10
C TYR A 97 -8.50 20.52 0.93
N GLY A 98 -8.61 21.45 -0.01
CA GLY A 98 -9.80 22.21 -0.36
C GLY A 98 -10.90 21.37 -1.02
N GLY A 99 -10.59 20.15 -1.47
CA GLY A 99 -11.57 19.24 -2.05
C GLY A 99 -11.70 19.30 -3.57
N CYS A 100 -10.98 20.19 -4.25
CA CYS A 100 -10.89 20.17 -5.72
C CYS A 100 -9.50 20.62 -6.22
N LEU A 101 -9.17 20.19 -7.44
CA LEU A 101 -7.87 20.39 -8.09
C LEU A 101 -6.71 19.91 -7.20
N GLY A 102 -5.59 20.63 -7.19
CA GLY A 102 -4.39 20.21 -6.48
C GLY A 102 -3.47 19.35 -7.36
N ASN A 103 -2.61 18.58 -6.69
CA ASN A 103 -1.69 17.65 -7.34
C ASN A 103 -1.79 16.24 -6.74
N GLN A 104 -1.00 15.32 -7.28
CA GLN A 104 -1.02 13.90 -6.93
C GLN A 104 -0.33 13.57 -5.60
N ASN A 105 0.33 14.54 -4.94
CA ASN A 105 0.87 14.38 -3.59
C ASN A 105 -0.23 14.54 -2.54
N ASN A 106 -1.31 13.76 -2.67
CA ASN A 106 -2.53 13.89 -1.89
C ASN A 106 -3.15 12.50 -1.68
N PHE A 107 -3.01 11.97 -0.48
CA PHE A 107 -3.41 10.61 -0.11
C PHE A 107 -4.41 10.64 1.04
N GLU A 108 -5.31 9.66 1.09
CA GLU A 108 -6.32 9.57 2.15
C GLU A 108 -5.76 9.01 3.46
N SER A 109 -4.70 8.20 3.36
CA SER A 109 -4.06 7.56 4.50
C SER A 109 -2.54 7.66 4.42
N GLU A 110 -1.91 7.66 5.59
CA GLU A 110 -0.45 7.59 5.72
C GLU A 110 0.11 6.34 5.02
N ARG A 111 -0.62 5.22 5.10
CA ARG A 111 -0.23 3.95 4.47
C ARG A 111 -0.09 4.10 2.97
N GLU A 112 -1.12 4.64 2.33
CA GLU A 112 -1.12 4.85 0.88
C GLU A 112 0.02 5.78 0.46
N CYS A 113 0.21 6.88 1.20
CA CYS A 113 1.30 7.82 0.96
C CYS A 113 2.67 7.15 1.02
N LEU A 114 2.95 6.36 2.07
CA LEU A 114 4.22 5.66 2.22
C LEU A 114 4.40 4.57 1.16
N GLN A 115 3.35 3.82 0.82
CA GLN A 115 3.43 2.79 -0.22
C GLN A 115 3.71 3.37 -1.61
N ARG A 116 3.22 4.59 -1.90
CA ARG A 116 3.43 5.26 -3.19
C ARG A 116 4.76 6.02 -3.28
N CYS A 117 5.25 6.56 -2.17
CA CYS A 117 6.33 7.55 -2.19
C CYS A 117 7.59 7.21 -1.39
N ARG A 118 7.55 6.22 -0.50
CA ARG A 118 8.73 5.83 0.29
C ARG A 118 9.84 5.32 -0.62
N THR A 119 11.08 5.55 -0.21
CA THR A 119 12.29 5.05 -0.88
C THR A 119 13.15 4.26 0.09
N GLU A 120 14.14 3.52 -0.40
CA GLU A 120 15.14 2.81 0.43
C GLU A 120 15.92 3.73 1.38
N ALA A 121 15.92 5.05 1.12
CA ALA A 121 16.51 6.01 2.05
C ALA A 121 15.84 5.97 3.43
N ALA A 122 14.58 5.53 3.50
CA ALA A 122 13.86 5.31 4.75
C ALA A 122 14.57 4.30 5.67
N CYS A 123 15.25 3.29 5.13
CA CYS A 123 15.98 2.28 5.92
C CYS A 123 17.16 2.90 6.71
N ARG A 124 17.57 4.14 6.40
CA ARG A 124 18.62 4.87 7.13
C ARG A 124 18.06 5.82 8.20
N LEU A 125 16.74 5.96 8.29
CA LEU A 125 16.12 6.85 9.27
C LEU A 125 16.05 6.21 10.66
N PRO A 126 16.15 6.99 11.73
CA PRO A 126 16.09 6.47 13.10
C PRO A 126 14.71 5.90 13.45
N MET A 127 14.70 4.94 14.38
CA MET A 127 13.48 4.46 15.04
C MET A 127 13.06 5.44 16.14
N VAL A 128 12.21 6.42 15.81
CA VAL A 128 11.81 7.51 16.71
C VAL A 128 10.46 7.20 17.34
N ALA A 129 10.50 6.71 18.58
CA ALA A 129 9.30 6.37 19.33
C ALA A 129 8.59 7.64 19.81
N GLN A 130 7.41 7.91 19.24
CA GLN A 130 6.53 9.00 19.68
C GLN A 130 5.31 8.43 20.40
N SER A 131 4.86 9.05 21.48
CA SER A 131 3.64 8.59 22.17
C SER A 131 2.40 8.84 21.31
N CYS A 132 1.53 7.83 21.16
CA CYS A 132 0.26 8.00 20.46
C CYS A 132 -0.78 6.94 20.83
N THR A 133 -2.04 7.21 20.48
CA THR A 133 -3.18 6.31 20.74
C THR A 133 -3.59 5.57 19.47
N GLY A 134 -3.63 4.23 19.52
CA GLY A 134 -4.40 3.42 18.57
C GLY A 134 -3.77 3.14 17.19
N GLN A 135 -2.48 2.81 17.11
CA GLN A 135 -1.86 2.44 15.84
C GLN A 135 -1.81 0.94 15.54
N PRO A 136 -1.79 0.55 14.25
CA PRO A 136 -1.61 -0.83 13.83
C PRO A 136 -0.21 -1.36 14.19
N LEU A 137 -0.08 -2.67 14.29
CA LEU A 137 1.23 -3.33 14.36
C LEU A 137 2.00 -3.02 13.08
N ILE A 138 3.02 -2.19 13.19
CA ILE A 138 3.93 -1.82 12.11
C ILE A 138 5.31 -2.43 12.36
N TRP A 139 6.14 -2.42 11.33
CA TRP A 139 7.54 -2.83 11.35
C TRP A 139 8.43 -1.62 11.08
N ALA A 140 9.63 -1.64 11.61
CA ALA A 140 10.69 -0.68 11.29
C ALA A 140 12.00 -1.43 11.11
N PHE A 141 12.88 -0.87 10.29
CA PHE A 141 14.22 -1.40 10.10
C PHE A 141 15.15 -0.83 11.16
N ASP A 142 15.76 -1.73 11.95
CA ASP A 142 16.85 -1.42 12.84
C ASP A 142 18.16 -1.52 12.07
N SER A 143 18.74 -0.36 11.71
CA SER A 143 20.01 -0.30 10.98
C SER A 143 21.22 -0.75 11.78
N SER A 144 21.14 -0.77 13.12
CA SER A 144 22.22 -1.25 13.98
C SER A 144 22.25 -2.77 14.06
N ALA A 145 21.08 -3.40 14.03
CA ALA A 145 20.93 -4.85 14.01
C ALA A 145 20.89 -5.43 12.58
N GLY A 146 20.60 -4.60 11.57
CA GLY A 146 20.36 -5.03 10.20
C GLY A 146 19.06 -5.84 10.04
N LEU A 147 18.04 -5.55 10.87
CA LEU A 147 16.84 -6.37 10.97
C LEU A 147 15.55 -5.56 10.95
N CYS A 148 14.54 -6.10 10.27
CA CYS A 148 13.17 -5.64 10.37
C CYS A 148 12.52 -6.15 11.66
N VAL A 149 12.16 -5.23 12.55
CA VAL A 149 11.61 -5.53 13.88
C VAL A 149 10.19 -4.96 14.04
N PRO A 150 9.31 -5.63 14.80
CA PRO A 150 8.00 -5.07 15.12
C PRO A 150 8.19 -3.80 15.95
N TYR A 151 7.44 -2.76 15.64
CA TYR A 151 7.58 -1.50 16.33
C TYR A 151 7.01 -1.53 17.76
N LYS A 152 7.52 -0.65 18.62
CA LYS A 152 7.16 -0.61 20.04
C LYS A 152 5.66 -0.40 20.22
N LYS A 153 5.00 -1.33 20.92
CA LYS A 153 3.57 -1.25 21.25
C LYS A 153 3.27 0.05 22.02
N GLY A 154 2.26 0.80 21.58
CA GLY A 154 1.86 2.07 22.19
C GLY A 154 2.69 3.28 21.75
N PHE A 155 3.63 3.09 20.81
CA PHE A 155 4.40 4.18 20.22
C PHE A 155 4.17 4.24 18.70
N CYS A 156 4.15 5.46 18.20
CA CYS A 156 4.16 5.81 16.80
C CYS A 156 5.58 5.92 16.29
N GLN A 157 5.76 5.53 15.03
CA GLN A 157 6.94 5.86 14.25
C GLN A 157 6.62 7.11 13.43
N GLY A 158 7.36 8.19 13.61
CA GLY A 158 7.03 9.48 12.99
C GLY A 158 7.50 9.65 11.54
N ASN A 159 8.47 8.85 11.11
CA ASN A 159 9.13 9.00 9.81
C ASN A 159 8.82 7.83 8.87
N GLY A 160 9.42 7.86 7.68
CA GLY A 160 9.23 6.85 6.65
C GLY A 160 9.82 5.48 6.94
N ASN A 161 10.60 5.28 8.01
CA ASN A 161 11.06 3.96 8.46
C ASN A 161 9.91 3.22 9.18
N LYS A 162 8.82 3.03 8.44
CA LYS A 162 7.54 2.47 8.88
C LYS A 162 7.02 1.60 7.75
N PHE A 163 6.79 0.33 8.07
CA PHE A 163 6.29 -0.69 7.14
C PHE A 163 5.08 -1.38 7.76
N TYR A 164 4.13 -1.81 6.94
CA TYR A 164 2.87 -2.41 7.41
C TYR A 164 2.91 -3.94 7.44
N SER A 165 3.98 -4.55 6.93
CA SER A 165 4.32 -5.95 7.13
C SER A 165 5.83 -6.16 7.26
N LYS A 166 6.22 -7.32 7.80
CA LYS A 166 7.63 -7.73 7.85
C LYS A 166 8.21 -7.84 6.43
N SER A 167 7.48 -8.47 5.52
CA SER A 167 7.91 -8.68 4.14
C SER A 167 8.13 -7.36 3.40
N GLU A 168 7.26 -6.36 3.62
CA GLU A 168 7.42 -5.02 3.05
C GLU A 168 8.70 -4.35 3.56
N CYS A 169 9.03 -4.51 4.83
CA CYS A 169 10.30 -4.00 5.37
C CYS A 169 11.51 -4.72 4.75
N GLU A 170 11.45 -6.05 4.64
CA GLU A 170 12.54 -6.86 4.08
C GLU A 170 12.73 -6.60 2.58
N GLU A 171 11.66 -6.31 1.84
CA GLU A 171 11.74 -5.93 0.44
C GLU A 171 12.49 -4.60 0.24
N TYR A 172 12.25 -3.62 1.11
CA TYR A 172 12.90 -2.31 1.04
C TYR A 172 14.31 -2.29 1.64
N CYS A 173 14.55 -3.05 2.72
CA CYS A 173 15.75 -2.93 3.55
C CYS A 173 16.54 -4.23 3.69
N GLY A 174 15.98 -5.38 3.33
CA GLY A 174 16.53 -6.72 3.58
C GLY A 174 17.65 -7.15 2.63
N VAL A 175 18.09 -6.27 1.73
CA VAL A 175 19.34 -6.47 1.01
C VAL A 175 20.52 -6.16 1.93
N VAL A 176 21.00 -7.19 2.62
CA VAL A 176 22.38 -7.19 3.10
C VAL A 176 23.25 -7.07 1.85
N LYS A 177 23.95 -5.95 1.67
CA LYS A 177 24.96 -5.87 0.60
C LYS A 177 26.09 -6.81 0.98
N ASP A 178 25.97 -8.08 0.59
CA ASP A 178 27.08 -9.03 0.61
C ASP A 178 28.10 -8.55 -0.42
N GLY A 179 29.04 -7.70 0.00
CA GLY A 179 29.98 -7.10 -0.96
C GLY A 179 31.00 -6.09 -0.49
N GLU A 180 31.31 -5.95 0.79
CA GLU A 180 32.54 -5.25 1.22
C GLU A 180 33.29 -6.05 2.29
N MET A 181 33.78 -7.22 1.87
CA MET A 181 34.89 -7.89 2.52
C MET A 181 36.15 -7.08 2.19
N ASP A 182 36.55 -6.23 3.14
CA ASP A 182 37.83 -5.54 3.16
C ASP A 182 38.97 -6.57 3.16
N THR A 183 39.46 -6.92 1.98
CA THR A 183 40.78 -7.53 1.77
C THR A 183 41.79 -6.45 1.39
N ARG A 184 42.11 -5.54 2.32
CA ARG A 184 43.40 -4.85 2.32
C ARG A 184 44.12 -5.01 3.65
N ARG A 185 44.56 -6.24 3.89
CA ARG A 185 45.79 -6.49 4.63
C ARG A 185 46.67 -7.45 3.81
N SER A 186 47.59 -6.87 3.05
CA SER A 186 48.84 -7.48 2.57
C SER A 186 49.80 -6.37 2.22
#